data_AF-A0A6J5UGJ4-F1
#
_entry.id   AF-A0A6J5UGJ4-F1
#
_cell.length_a   1.000
_cell.length_b   1.000
_cell.length_c   1.000
_cell.angle_alpha   90.00
_cell.angle_beta   90.00
_cell.angle_gamma   90.00
#
_symmetry.space_group_name_H-M   'P 1'
#
loop_
_entity.id
_entity.type
_entity.pdbx_description
1 polymer ?
#
loop_
_entity_poly.entity_id
_entity_poly.type
_entity_poly.pdbx_seq_one_letter_code
_entity_poly.pdbx_strand_id
1 'polypeptide(L)'
;MQSNGEIAPPGTVASSVLPPPMAEPALFERARTWQKLESKRYGTKRKFGFVEAEKEDMPAEHARKVLRDHGDMSSKRFKHDKRVYLGALKFVPHAVYKLLENMPMPWEQTREVKVLYHVSGAITFVNEVPLVVEPIYLAQWGDNVDYDEEGEEGSSAVQENAVSTIR
;
A
#
# COMPACT_ATOMS: atom_id res chain seq x y z
N MET A 1 -54.99 -53.47 -28.79
CA MET A 1 -53.98 -53.61 -27.71
C MET A 1 -52.85 -52.66 -28.06
N GLN A 2 -52.63 -51.65 -27.21
CA GLN A 2 -51.71 -50.55 -27.45
C GLN A 2 -50.25 -50.99 -27.32
N SER A 3 -49.40 -50.40 -28.17
CA SER A 3 -47.94 -50.45 -28.16
C SER A 3 -47.33 -49.55 -27.08
N ASN A 4 -46.35 -50.07 -26.34
CA ASN A 4 -45.29 -49.35 -25.62
C ASN A 4 -44.08 -50.31 -25.65
N GLY A 5 -42.86 -50.02 -26.10
CA GLY A 5 -42.21 -48.72 -26.29
C GLY A 5 -41.03 -48.57 -25.32
N GLU A 6 -40.12 -49.55 -25.24
CA GLU A 6 -38.89 -49.43 -24.43
C GLU A 6 -37.73 -49.04 -25.34
N ILE A 7 -37.40 -47.74 -25.30
CA ILE A 7 -36.30 -47.13 -26.04
C ILE A 7 -35.03 -47.34 -25.22
N ALA A 8 -34.17 -48.26 -25.65
CA ALA A 8 -32.80 -48.33 -25.16
C ALA A 8 -32.02 -47.10 -25.65
N PRO A 9 -31.24 -46.40 -24.79
CA PRO A 9 -30.47 -45.23 -25.20
C PRO A 9 -29.36 -45.65 -26.19
N PRO A 10 -29.21 -44.95 -27.33
CA PRO A 10 -28.18 -45.25 -28.31
C PRO A 10 -26.83 -44.70 -27.85
N GLY A 11 -25.80 -45.54 -27.85
CA GLY A 11 -24.41 -45.10 -27.76
C GLY A 11 -23.64 -45.60 -26.55
N THR A 12 -23.47 -46.92 -26.43
CA THR A 12 -22.30 -47.48 -25.72
C THR A 12 -21.51 -48.35 -26.70
N VAL A 13 -20.96 -47.71 -27.73
CA VAL A 13 -19.72 -48.21 -28.34
C VAL A 13 -18.58 -47.76 -27.44
N ALA A 14 -18.36 -48.52 -26.37
CA ALA A 14 -17.16 -48.40 -25.56
C ALA A 14 -15.97 -48.78 -26.45
N SER A 15 -15.41 -47.79 -27.14
CA SER A 15 -14.13 -47.91 -27.81
C SER A 15 -13.07 -47.99 -26.72
N SER A 16 -12.86 -49.20 -26.18
CA SER A 16 -11.73 -49.51 -25.30
C SER A 16 -10.46 -49.63 -26.14
N VAL A 17 -10.05 -48.52 -26.77
CA VAL A 17 -8.66 -48.39 -27.21
C VAL A 17 -7.86 -48.13 -25.95
N LEU A 18 -7.40 -49.23 -25.33
CA LEU A 18 -6.38 -49.16 -24.30
C LEU A 18 -5.19 -48.39 -24.88
N PRO A 19 -4.72 -47.32 -24.24
CA PRO A 19 -3.54 -46.62 -24.70
C PRO A 19 -2.37 -47.63 -24.76
N PRO A 20 -1.49 -47.54 -25.78
CA PRO A 20 -0.34 -48.43 -25.89
C PRO A 20 0.48 -48.37 -24.60
N PRO A 21 1.16 -49.46 -24.18
CA PRO A 21 1.97 -49.49 -22.96
C PRO A 21 3.15 -48.51 -23.12
N MET A 22 2.90 -47.23 -22.83
CA MET A 22 3.95 -46.25 -22.68
C MET A 22 4.80 -46.68 -21.50
N ALA A 23 6.12 -46.71 -21.69
CA ALA A 23 7.06 -47.08 -20.63
C ALA A 23 6.70 -46.33 -19.33
N GLU A 24 6.57 -47.07 -18.22
CA GLU A 24 6.37 -46.59 -16.84
C GLU A 24 7.01 -45.21 -16.52
N PRO A 25 8.29 -44.92 -16.89
CA PRO A 25 8.88 -43.60 -16.66
C PRO A 25 8.15 -42.44 -17.35
N ALA A 26 7.62 -42.64 -18.56
CA ALA A 26 6.91 -41.61 -19.31
C ALA A 26 5.53 -41.28 -18.70
N LEU A 27 4.87 -42.28 -18.10
CA LEU A 27 3.63 -42.08 -17.36
C LEU A 27 3.86 -41.30 -16.06
N PHE A 28 4.95 -41.61 -15.35
CA PHE A 28 5.34 -40.89 -14.14
C PHE A 28 5.65 -39.41 -14.43
N GLU A 29 6.36 -39.11 -15.52
CA GLU A 29 6.62 -37.74 -15.96
C GLU A 29 5.35 -37.00 -16.36
N ARG A 30 4.42 -37.68 -17.04
CA ARG A 30 3.11 -37.12 -17.40
C ARG A 30 2.24 -36.84 -16.18
N ALA A 31 2.23 -37.73 -15.19
CA ALA A 31 1.53 -37.52 -13.92
C ALA A 31 2.13 -36.34 -13.13
N ARG A 32 3.46 -36.24 -13.08
CA ARG A 32 4.17 -35.13 -12.42
C ARG A 32 3.89 -33.79 -13.10
N THR A 33 3.87 -33.74 -14.43
CA THR A 33 3.56 -32.51 -15.17
C THR A 33 2.10 -32.12 -15.00
N TRP A 34 1.18 -33.08 -14.99
CA TRP A 34 -0.24 -32.84 -14.69
C TRP A 34 -0.44 -32.31 -13.26
N GLN A 35 0.19 -32.91 -12.26
CA GLN A 35 0.11 -32.45 -10.87
C GLN A 35 0.66 -31.01 -10.69
N LYS A 36 1.74 -30.66 -11.41
CA LYS A 36 2.27 -29.29 -11.45
C LYS A 36 1.30 -28.31 -12.12
N LEU A 37 0.60 -28.74 -13.17
CA LEU A 37 -0.38 -27.90 -13.86
C LEU A 37 -1.62 -27.68 -12.99
N GLU A 38 -2.11 -28.73 -12.35
CA GLU A 38 -3.28 -28.73 -11.48
C GLU A 38 -3.06 -27.81 -10.26
N SER A 39 -1.94 -28.01 -9.56
CA SER A 39 -1.55 -27.16 -8.42
C SER A 39 -1.34 -25.69 -8.80
N LYS A 40 -0.82 -25.41 -10.01
CA LYS A 40 -0.71 -24.03 -10.52
C LYS A 40 -2.08 -23.46 -10.92
N ARG A 41 -2.95 -24.26 -11.54
CA ARG A 41 -4.25 -23.83 -12.05
C ARG A 41 -5.21 -23.46 -10.92
N TYR A 42 -5.27 -24.27 -9.88
CA TYR A 42 -6.19 -24.11 -8.74
C TYR A 42 -5.53 -23.56 -7.47
N GLY A 43 -4.32 -23.01 -7.59
CA GLY A 43 -3.63 -22.37 -6.49
C GLY A 43 -4.45 -21.23 -5.89
N THR A 44 -4.32 -21.03 -4.57
CA THR A 44 -5.09 -20.05 -3.79
C THR A 44 -5.04 -18.63 -4.36
N LYS A 45 -3.93 -18.25 -5.01
CA LYS A 45 -3.74 -16.96 -5.70
C LYS A 45 -4.66 -16.72 -6.91
N ARG A 46 -5.26 -17.78 -7.46
CA ARG A 46 -6.16 -17.72 -8.62
C ARG A 46 -7.62 -18.01 -8.26
N LYS A 47 -7.91 -18.21 -6.98
CA LYS A 47 -9.29 -18.35 -6.51
C LYS A 47 -10.00 -17.01 -6.69
N PHE A 48 -11.26 -17.07 -7.09
CA PHE A 48 -12.11 -15.89 -7.15
C PHE A 48 -12.20 -15.28 -5.74
N GLY A 49 -11.98 -13.97 -5.63
CA GLY A 49 -11.88 -13.28 -4.33
C GLY A 49 -10.50 -13.35 -3.67
N PHE A 50 -9.45 -13.78 -4.38
CA PHE A 50 -8.08 -13.64 -3.89
C PHE A 50 -7.72 -12.15 -3.79
N VAL A 51 -7.48 -11.68 -2.56
CA VAL A 51 -6.93 -10.36 -2.27
C VAL A 51 -5.41 -10.50 -2.25
N GLU A 52 -4.75 -9.70 -3.09
CA GLU A 52 -3.30 -9.63 -3.13
C GLU A 52 -2.76 -9.13 -1.78
N ALA A 53 -1.55 -9.57 -1.42
CA ALA A 53 -0.92 -9.15 -0.17
C ALA A 53 -0.85 -7.61 -0.09
N GLU A 54 -1.05 -7.08 1.11
CA GLU A 54 -0.94 -5.66 1.40
C GLU A 54 0.47 -5.16 1.03
N LYS A 55 0.56 -3.93 0.51
CA LYS A 55 1.85 -3.32 0.21
C LYS A 55 2.55 -3.00 1.52
N GLU A 56 3.68 -3.65 1.76
CA GLU A 56 4.52 -3.37 2.92
C GLU A 56 5.16 -1.98 2.83
N ASP A 57 5.45 -1.40 3.99
CA ASP A 57 6.09 -0.09 4.11
C ASP A 57 7.51 -0.14 3.55
N MET A 58 7.80 0.77 2.61
CA MET A 58 9.15 0.90 2.06
C MET A 58 10.05 1.74 3.00
N PRO A 59 11.37 1.46 3.05
CA PRO A 59 12.29 2.25 3.86
C PRO A 59 12.22 3.75 3.53
N ALA A 60 12.25 4.60 4.57
CA ALA A 60 12.18 6.05 4.42
C ALA A 60 13.31 6.65 3.55
N GLU A 61 14.45 5.95 3.46
CA GLU A 61 15.58 6.34 2.59
C GLU A 61 15.19 6.36 1.11
N HIS A 62 14.28 5.49 0.68
CA HIS A 62 13.85 5.43 -0.71
C HIS A 62 13.15 6.74 -1.11
N ALA A 63 12.17 7.18 -0.32
CA ALA A 63 11.46 8.44 -0.55
C ALA A 63 12.42 9.65 -0.54
N ARG A 64 13.35 9.68 0.42
CA ARG A 64 14.38 10.74 0.51
C ARG A 64 15.30 10.77 -0.71
N LYS A 65 15.69 9.60 -1.21
CA LYS A 65 16.53 9.49 -2.41
C LYS A 65 15.79 9.95 -3.66
N VAL A 66 14.54 9.50 -3.86
CA VAL A 66 13.72 9.90 -5.01
C VAL A 66 13.55 11.42 -5.03
N LEU A 67 13.22 12.05 -3.90
CA LEU A 67 13.07 13.50 -3.85
C LEU A 67 14.37 14.25 -4.16
N ARG A 68 15.51 13.75 -3.66
CA ARG A 68 16.84 14.32 -3.92
C ARG A 68 17.27 14.19 -5.37
N ASP A 69 17.02 13.03 -5.99
CA ASP A 69 17.42 12.73 -7.36
C ASP A 69 16.60 13.56 -8.36
N HIS A 70 15.29 13.74 -8.12
CA HIS A 70 14.38 14.50 -8.98
C HIS A 70 14.56 16.02 -8.82
N GLY A 71 14.81 16.50 -7.60
CA GLY A 71 15.19 17.88 -7.29
C GLY A 71 14.36 18.93 -8.03
N ASP A 72 15.04 19.78 -8.81
CA ASP A 72 14.46 20.89 -9.56
C ASP A 72 13.94 20.52 -10.96
N MET A 73 13.93 19.22 -11.31
CA MET A 73 13.49 18.71 -12.61
C MET A 73 14.19 19.36 -13.83
N SER A 74 15.35 19.98 -13.63
CA SER A 74 16.12 20.64 -14.70
C SER A 74 16.75 19.62 -15.65
N SER A 75 17.09 18.43 -15.14
CA SER A 75 17.78 17.40 -15.91
C SER A 75 16.91 16.80 -17.03
N LYS A 76 17.54 16.46 -18.15
CA LYS A 76 16.86 15.83 -19.30
C LYS A 76 16.37 14.40 -18.99
N ARG A 77 16.86 13.79 -17.91
CA ARG A 77 16.51 12.41 -17.49
C ARG A 77 15.06 12.33 -17.01
N PHE A 78 14.60 13.32 -16.25
CA PHE A 78 13.26 13.34 -15.64
C PHE A 78 12.21 14.07 -16.49
N LYS A 79 12.41 14.20 -17.81
CA LYS A 79 11.45 14.88 -18.70
C LYS A 79 10.06 14.24 -18.69
N HIS A 80 9.99 12.92 -18.61
CA HIS A 80 8.74 12.15 -18.60
C HIS A 80 7.91 12.40 -17.33
N ASP A 81 8.59 12.62 -16.20
CA ASP A 81 7.96 12.79 -14.90
C ASP A 81 7.36 14.20 -14.73
N LYS A 82 7.80 15.20 -15.52
CA LYS A 82 7.28 16.59 -15.44
C LYS A 82 5.76 16.69 -15.58
N ARG A 83 5.17 15.87 -16.47
CA ARG A 83 3.71 15.82 -16.65
C ARG A 83 3.00 15.33 -15.38
N VAL A 84 3.63 14.43 -14.65
CA VAL A 84 3.10 13.87 -13.41
C VAL A 84 3.11 14.91 -12.29
N TYR A 85 4.19 15.69 -12.15
CA TYR A 85 4.27 16.81 -11.19
C TYR A 85 3.15 17.84 -11.42
N LEU A 86 2.91 18.23 -12.67
CA LEU A 86 1.80 19.12 -13.02
C LEU A 86 0.44 18.49 -12.71
N GLY A 87 0.28 17.18 -12.96
CA GLY A 87 -0.94 16.45 -12.64
C GLY A 87 -1.19 16.30 -11.14
N ALA A 88 -0.13 16.28 -10.33
CA ALA A 88 -0.20 16.16 -8.87
C ALA A 88 -0.62 17.46 -8.19
N LEU A 89 -0.42 18.62 -8.84
CA LEU A 89 -0.77 19.94 -8.32
C LEU A 89 -2.23 20.05 -7.85
N LYS A 90 -3.15 19.35 -8.54
CA LYS A 90 -4.57 19.34 -8.17
C LYS A 90 -4.86 18.75 -6.77
N PHE A 91 -3.96 17.90 -6.26
CA PHE A 91 -4.11 17.24 -4.97
C PHE A 91 -3.29 17.92 -3.86
N VAL A 92 -2.54 18.98 -4.18
CA VAL A 92 -1.78 19.75 -3.19
C VAL A 92 -2.67 20.26 -2.04
N PRO A 93 -3.90 20.77 -2.28
CA PRO A 93 -4.77 21.17 -1.17
C PRO A 93 -5.04 20.03 -0.17
N HIS A 94 -5.16 18.80 -0.67
CA HIS A 94 -5.36 17.62 0.18
C HIS A 94 -4.09 17.22 0.93
N ALA A 95 -2.93 17.26 0.28
CA ALA A 95 -1.65 16.98 0.92
C ALA A 95 -1.35 17.99 2.04
N VAL A 96 -1.58 19.28 1.78
CA VAL A 96 -1.42 20.35 2.77
C VAL A 96 -2.40 20.18 3.93
N TYR A 97 -3.66 19.89 3.65
CA TYR A 97 -4.66 19.62 4.69
C TYR A 97 -4.23 18.48 5.62
N LYS A 98 -3.83 17.34 5.05
CA LYS A 98 -3.36 16.17 5.83
C LYS A 98 -2.07 16.44 6.60
N LEU A 99 -1.20 17.32 6.09
CA LEU A 99 0.01 17.73 6.78
C LEU A 99 -0.31 18.62 7.99
N LEU A 100 -1.19 19.61 7.82
CA LEU A 100 -1.57 20.55 8.89
C LEU A 100 -2.38 19.87 9.99
N GLU A 101 -3.21 18.89 9.64
CA GLU A 101 -3.94 18.08 10.62
C GLU A 101 -2.97 17.32 11.56
N ASN A 102 -1.78 16.98 11.09
CA ASN A 102 -0.81 16.18 11.84
C ASN A 102 0.38 17.01 12.38
N MET A 103 0.20 18.32 12.61
CA MET A 103 1.22 19.12 13.27
C MET A 103 1.56 18.54 14.66
N PRO A 104 2.84 18.57 15.07
CA PRO A 104 3.24 18.15 16.40
C PRO A 104 2.64 19.11 17.42
N MET A 105 2.10 18.56 18.49
CA MET A 105 1.58 19.34 19.60
C MET A 105 2.75 19.95 20.40
N PRO A 106 2.57 21.05 21.13
CA PRO A 106 3.69 21.74 21.79
C PRO A 106 4.43 20.88 22.82
N TRP A 107 3.78 19.87 23.39
CA TRP A 107 4.41 18.87 24.28
C TRP A 107 5.12 17.72 23.55
N GLU A 108 5.08 17.67 22.21
CA GLU A 108 5.66 16.62 21.40
C GLU A 108 6.90 17.14 20.65
N GLN A 109 8.10 16.65 21.02
CA GLN A 109 9.36 17.10 20.42
C GLN A 109 9.50 16.72 18.94
N THR A 110 9.02 15.54 18.55
CA THR A 110 9.05 15.06 17.17
C THR A 110 7.93 14.05 16.98
N ARG A 111 7.22 14.18 15.86
CA ARG A 111 6.13 13.27 15.48
C ARG A 111 6.51 12.47 14.25
N GLU A 112 6.59 11.15 14.38
CA GLU A 112 6.75 10.25 13.24
C GLU A 112 5.38 9.95 12.63
N VAL A 113 5.27 10.11 11.31
CA VAL A 113 4.00 10.02 10.60
C VAL A 113 4.15 9.13 9.38
N LYS A 114 3.21 8.20 9.15
CA LYS A 114 3.18 7.39 7.92
C LYS A 114 2.88 8.25 6.71
N VAL A 115 3.69 8.09 5.66
CA VAL A 115 3.59 8.85 4.42
C VAL A 115 3.30 7.93 3.25
N LEU A 116 2.29 8.28 2.45
CA LEU A 116 2.02 7.71 1.14
C LEU A 116 2.57 8.65 0.07
N TYR A 117 3.51 8.16 -0.74
CA TYR A 117 4.19 8.99 -1.74
C TYR A 117 4.05 8.41 -3.14
N HIS A 118 4.09 9.30 -4.14
CA HIS A 118 4.15 8.89 -5.54
C HIS A 118 5.54 8.33 -5.86
N VAL A 119 5.63 7.28 -6.69
CA VAL A 119 6.90 6.61 -7.05
C VAL A 119 7.95 7.57 -7.63
N SER A 120 7.50 8.62 -8.32
CA SER A 120 8.38 9.67 -8.86
C SER A 120 8.68 10.82 -7.87
N GLY A 121 8.17 10.78 -6.63
CA GLY A 121 8.32 11.87 -5.67
C GLY A 121 7.51 13.13 -5.99
N ALA A 122 6.50 13.03 -6.86
CA ALA A 122 5.70 14.20 -7.30
C ALA A 122 4.81 14.80 -6.21
N ILE A 123 4.34 13.98 -5.28
CA ILE A 123 3.51 14.39 -4.14
C ILE A 123 3.62 13.34 -3.04
N THR A 124 3.53 13.82 -1.80
CA THR A 124 3.56 13.03 -0.57
C THR A 124 2.32 13.39 0.25
N PHE A 125 1.59 12.38 0.70
CA PHE A 125 0.44 12.51 1.58
C PHE A 125 0.76 11.90 2.93
N VAL A 126 0.32 12.56 3.99
CA VAL A 126 0.26 11.94 5.32
C VAL A 126 -0.93 10.97 5.34
N ASN A 127 -0.66 9.69 5.63
CA ASN A 127 -1.65 8.62 5.67
C ASN A 127 -2.08 8.28 7.10
N GLU A 128 -2.36 9.32 7.89
CA GLU A 128 -2.80 9.18 9.29
C GLU A 128 -3.89 10.19 9.63
N VAL A 129 -4.77 9.80 10.54
CA VAL A 129 -5.75 10.68 11.18
C VAL A 129 -5.38 10.74 12.66
N PRO A 130 -5.13 11.93 13.24
CA PRO A 130 -4.79 12.07 14.65
C PRO A 130 -6.03 11.76 15.48
N LEU A 131 -6.08 10.54 16.03
CA LEU A 131 -7.10 10.15 16.99
C LEU A 131 -6.59 10.51 18.38
N VAL A 132 -7.33 11.38 19.07
CA VAL A 132 -6.97 11.82 20.42
C VAL A 132 -8.08 11.44 21.40
N VAL A 133 -7.68 10.97 22.58
CA VAL A 133 -8.59 10.69 23.69
C VAL A 133 -8.98 12.02 24.35
N GLU A 134 -10.25 12.40 24.21
CA GLU A 134 -10.80 13.69 24.61
C GLU A 134 -10.42 14.16 26.04
N PRO A 135 -10.59 13.36 27.12
CA PRO A 135 -10.27 13.84 28.46
C PRO A 135 -8.78 14.11 28.68
N ILE A 136 -7.90 13.37 28.00
CA ILE A 136 -6.44 13.57 28.08
C ILE A 136 -6.05 14.83 27.30
N TYR A 137 -6.64 15.02 26.11
CA TYR A 137 -6.40 16.20 25.29
C TYR A 137 -6.75 17.49 26.02
N LEU A 138 -7.93 17.54 26.64
CA LEU A 138 -8.36 18.72 27.40
C LEU A 138 -7.46 18.98 28.60
N ALA A 139 -7.03 17.94 29.31
CA ALA A 139 -6.09 18.09 30.42
C ALA A 139 -4.73 18.61 29.95
N GLN A 140 -4.20 18.08 28.83
CA GLN A 140 -2.95 18.56 28.23
C GLN A 140 -3.05 20.03 27.81
N TRP A 141 -4.15 20.44 27.17
CA TRP A 141 -4.35 21.83 26.79
C TRP A 141 -4.55 22.75 28.01
N GLY A 142 -5.29 22.30 29.03
CA GLY A 142 -5.46 23.04 30.27
C GLY A 142 -4.12 23.31 30.95
N ASP A 143 -3.30 22.27 31.11
CA ASP A 143 -1.95 22.37 31.69
C ASP A 143 -1.09 23.39 30.93
N ASN A 144 -1.05 23.33 29.59
CA ASN A 144 -0.28 24.29 28.79
C ASN A 144 -0.81 25.74 28.88
N VAL A 145 -2.13 25.93 28.97
CA VAL A 145 -2.72 27.27 29.11
C VAL A 145 -2.49 27.83 30.52
N ASP A 146 -2.56 26.98 31.55
CA ASP A 146 -2.32 27.38 32.94
C ASP A 146 -0.85 27.80 33.17
N TYR A 147 0.12 27.19 32.45
CA TYR A 147 1.53 27.63 32.48
C TYR A 147 1.78 28.98 31.80
N ASP A 148 1.00 29.35 30.78
CA ASP A 148 1.14 30.63 30.08
C ASP A 148 0.64 31.83 30.92
N GLU A 149 -0.31 31.62 31.84
CA GLU A 149 -0.77 32.68 32.75
C GLU A 149 0.20 32.92 33.93
N GLU A 150 1.06 31.96 34.28
CA GLU A 150 1.98 32.07 35.42
C GLU A 150 3.42 32.50 35.06
N GLY A 151 3.81 32.57 33.78
CA GLY A 151 5.23 32.67 33.42
C GLY A 151 5.59 33.54 32.21
N GLU A 152 5.95 34.80 32.46
CA GLU A 152 6.75 35.68 31.58
C GLU A 152 8.14 35.08 31.17
N GLU A 153 8.49 33.86 31.58
CA GLU A 153 9.81 33.24 31.37
C GLU A 153 9.90 32.26 30.17
N GLY A 154 8.77 31.75 29.65
CA GLY A 154 8.75 30.67 28.64
C GLY A 154 9.11 31.09 27.20
N SER A 155 9.06 32.38 26.88
CA SER A 155 9.27 32.89 25.50
C SER A 155 10.72 32.75 25.02
N SER A 156 11.69 32.67 25.94
CA SER A 156 13.11 32.56 25.60
C SER A 156 13.51 31.17 25.08
N ALA A 157 12.96 30.09 25.65
CA ALA A 157 13.34 28.72 25.33
C ALA A 157 12.75 28.21 24.00
N VAL A 158 11.55 28.67 23.63
CA VAL A 158 10.91 28.29 22.36
C VAL A 158 11.59 28.97 21.17
N GLN A 159 12.06 30.21 21.35
CA GLN A 159 12.79 30.93 20.30
C GLN A 159 14.20 30.38 20.07
N GLU A 160 14.90 29.92 21.11
CA GLU A 160 16.25 29.33 20.96
C GLU A 160 16.23 27.99 20.19
N ASN A 161 15.22 27.14 20.39
CA ASN A 161 15.13 25.85 19.71
C ASN A 161 14.66 25.94 18.24
N ALA A 162 13.86 26.94 17.89
CA ALA A 162 13.47 27.17 16.50
C ALA A 162 14.63 27.69 15.63
N VAL A 163 15.56 28.45 16.22
CA VAL A 163 16.74 28.98 15.50
C VAL A 163 17.87 27.96 15.39
N SER A 164 17.99 27.01 16.33
CA SER A 164 19.06 26.00 16.32
C SER A 164 18.84 24.84 15.34
N THR A 165 17.59 24.58 14.93
CA THR A 165 17.23 23.43 14.08
C THR A 165 17.31 23.73 12.56
N ILE A 166 17.50 24.99 12.16
CA ILE A 166 17.58 25.43 10.75
C ILE A 166 19.03 25.74 10.31
N ARG A 167 20.04 25.33 11.10
CA ARG A 167 21.46 25.43 10.74
C ARG A 167 22.06 24.06 10.47
#